data_AF-A0A1X7VAN3-F1
#
_entry.id   AF-A0A1X7VAN3-F1
#
_cell.length_a   1.000
_cell.length_b   1.000
_cell.length_c   1.000
_cell.angle_alpha   90.00
_cell.angle_beta   90.00
_cell.angle_gamma   90.00
#
_symmetry.space_group_name_H-M   'P 1'
#
loop_
_entity.id
_entity.type
_entity.pdbx_description
1 polymer ?
#
loop_
_entity_poly.entity_id
_entity_poly.type
_entity_poly.pdbx_seq_one_letter_code
_entity_poly.pdbx_strand_id
1 'polypeptide(L)'
;MAGFLPGYSASITSEASKRRYNDKLKLLQGIDPYEVDKTDWEDDLDLWPAITHVHACMYLILTPSPYTANDIFNYKSLDLYQNFVKGWVRRVLMKPVVTKEL
;
A
#
# COMPACT_ATOMS: atom_id res chain seq x y z
N MET A 1 14.54 -17.06 13.80
CA MET A 1 13.67 -16.23 14.64
C MET A 1 13.00 -15.24 13.71
N ALA A 2 11.69 -15.34 13.53
CA ALA A 2 10.92 -14.44 12.67
C ALA A 2 10.91 -13.04 13.28
N GLY A 3 11.34 -12.03 12.51
CA GLY A 3 11.46 -10.66 12.97
C GLY A 3 10.11 -9.97 13.06
N PHE A 4 9.44 -10.07 14.22
CA PHE A 4 8.37 -9.15 14.60
C PHE A 4 8.99 -7.75 14.76
N LEU A 5 8.81 -6.85 13.78
CA LEU A 5 9.10 -5.43 13.98
C LEU A 5 7.89 -4.84 14.72
N PRO A 6 8.00 -4.45 16.01
CA PRO A 6 6.87 -3.96 16.80
C PRO A 6 6.43 -2.53 16.43
N GLY A 7 6.53 -2.13 15.15
CA GLY A 7 6.62 -0.72 14.75
C GLY A 7 5.31 -0.09 14.32
N TYR A 8 4.75 -0.51 13.18
CA TYR A 8 3.67 0.27 12.56
C TYR A 8 2.36 0.14 13.32
N SER A 9 1.90 -1.09 13.60
CA SER A 9 0.66 -1.34 14.35
C SER A 9 0.63 -0.64 15.71
N ALA A 10 1.76 -0.65 16.43
CA ALA A 10 1.93 0.03 17.71
C ALA A 10 1.99 1.57 17.59
N SER A 11 2.47 2.10 16.47
CA SER A 11 2.51 3.55 16.22
C SER A 11 1.14 4.16 15.91
N ILE A 12 0.14 3.34 15.57
CA ILE A 12 -1.21 3.82 15.29
C ILE A 12 -1.87 4.24 16.60
N THR A 13 -2.16 5.53 16.76
CA THR A 13 -2.80 6.06 17.98
C THR A 13 -4.32 6.07 17.90
N SER A 14 -4.89 6.28 16.71
CA SER A 14 -6.34 6.33 16.50
C SER A 14 -6.96 4.93 16.46
N GLU A 15 -7.95 4.68 17.33
CA GLU A 15 -8.69 3.41 17.37
C GLU A 15 -9.40 3.09 16.05
N ALA A 16 -9.96 4.08 15.37
CA ALA A 16 -10.58 3.89 14.05
C ALA A 16 -9.54 3.44 13.00
N SER A 17 -8.32 3.99 13.06
CA SER A 17 -7.22 3.57 12.18
C SER A 17 -6.71 2.18 12.52
N LYS A 18 -6.59 1.83 13.80
CA LYS A 18 -6.21 0.48 14.24
C LYS A 18 -7.22 -0.56 13.74
N ARG A 19 -8.51 -0.27 13.86
CA ARG A 19 -9.57 -1.16 13.37
C ARG A 19 -9.45 -1.39 11.87
N ARG A 20 -9.34 -0.32 11.07
CA ARG A 20 -9.14 -0.45 9.61
C ARG A 20 -7.87 -1.21 9.26
N TYR A 21 -6.79 -1.00 10.00
CA TYR A 21 -5.55 -1.73 9.82
C TYR A 21 -5.73 -3.24 10.06
N ASN A 22 -6.30 -3.61 11.21
CA ASN A 22 -6.57 -5.00 11.56
C ASN A 22 -7.54 -5.68 10.58
N ASP A 23 -8.54 -4.95 10.08
CA ASP A 23 -9.46 -5.48 9.06
C ASP A 23 -8.74 -5.75 7.73
N LYS A 24 -7.78 -4.90 7.34
CA LYS A 24 -6.92 -5.17 6.17
C LYS A 24 -5.98 -6.34 6.40
N LEU A 25 -5.41 -6.49 7.59
CA LEU A 25 -4.56 -7.65 7.91
C LEU A 25 -5.30 -8.98 7.74
N LYS A 26 -6.61 -9.04 8.03
CA LYS A 26 -7.40 -10.26 7.78
C LYS A 26 -7.41 -10.65 6.30
N LEU A 27 -7.44 -9.69 5.39
CA LEU A 27 -7.32 -9.94 3.94
C LEU A 27 -5.94 -10.49 3.57
N LEU A 28 -4.92 -10.20 4.39
CA LEU A 28 -3.56 -10.67 4.22
C LEU A 28 -3.25 -11.91 5.08
N GLN A 29 -4.26 -12.68 5.49
CA GLN A 29 -4.12 -13.85 6.39
C GLN A 29 -3.45 -13.54 7.74
N GLY A 30 -3.54 -12.29 8.19
CA GLY A 30 -2.87 -11.81 9.40
C GLY A 30 -1.39 -11.48 9.22
N ILE A 31 -0.86 -11.56 8.00
CA ILE A 31 0.53 -11.20 7.69
C ILE A 31 0.62 -9.67 7.67
N ASP A 32 1.45 -9.12 8.56
CA ASP A 32 1.81 -7.71 8.55
C ASP A 32 2.91 -7.45 7.51
N PRO A 33 2.67 -6.63 6.46
CA PRO A 33 3.68 -6.31 5.45
C PRO A 33 4.97 -5.72 6.04
N TYR A 34 4.91 -5.04 7.18
CA TYR A 34 6.09 -4.47 7.82
C TYR A 34 6.93 -5.49 8.59
N GLU A 35 6.43 -6.71 8.79
CA GLU A 35 7.12 -7.80 9.48
C GLU A 35 7.63 -8.88 8.52
N VAL A 36 7.29 -8.79 7.23
CA VAL A 36 7.81 -9.69 6.20
C VAL A 36 9.30 -9.43 5.98
N ASP A 37 10.10 -10.50 5.98
CA ASP A 37 11.53 -10.39 5.71
C ASP A 37 11.80 -9.81 4.31
N LYS A 38 12.86 -9.02 4.17
CA LYS A 38 13.23 -8.42 2.87
C LYS A 38 13.50 -9.47 1.80
N THR A 39 13.96 -10.66 2.16
CA THR A 39 14.22 -11.75 1.21
C THR A 39 12.96 -12.41 0.68
N ASP A 40 11.83 -12.22 1.37
CA ASP A 40 10.54 -12.82 1.04
C ASP A 40 9.72 -11.99 0.04
N TRP A 41 10.29 -10.86 -0.40
CA TRP A 41 9.70 -9.97 -1.39
C TRP A 41 10.30 -10.23 -2.77
N GLU A 42 9.45 -10.31 -3.78
CA GLU A 42 9.81 -10.61 -5.16
C GLU A 42 9.77 -9.34 -6.02
N ASP A 43 10.82 -9.10 -6.83
CA ASP A 43 10.91 -7.98 -7.77
C ASP A 43 10.57 -8.47 -9.18
N ASP A 44 9.31 -8.84 -9.38
CA ASP A 44 8.80 -9.40 -10.64
C ASP A 44 7.55 -8.64 -11.10
N LEU A 45 7.59 -8.13 -12.33
CA LEU A 45 6.49 -7.41 -12.96
C LEU A 45 5.28 -8.31 -13.24
N ASP A 46 5.49 -9.61 -13.46
CA ASP A 46 4.41 -10.56 -13.74
C ASP A 46 3.57 -10.84 -12.48
N LEU A 47 4.10 -10.54 -11.29
CA LEU A 47 3.37 -10.61 -10.02
C LEU A 47 2.56 -9.36 -9.71
N TRP A 48 2.71 -8.28 -10.49
CA TRP A 48 1.98 -7.06 -10.23
C TRP A 48 0.49 -7.26 -10.47
N PRO A 49 -0.38 -6.64 -9.67
CA PRO A 49 -1.81 -6.70 -9.92
C PRO A 49 -2.12 -6.08 -11.28
N ALA A 50 -3.05 -6.70 -12.02
CA ALA A 50 -3.55 -6.16 -13.28
C ALA A 50 -4.35 -4.86 -13.05
N ILE A 51 -3.63 -3.74 -13.01
CA ILE A 51 -4.21 -2.41 -12.82
C ILE A 51 -4.43 -1.74 -14.17
N THR A 52 -5.64 -1.23 -14.39
CA THR A 52 -5.96 -0.40 -15.55
C THR A 52 -6.10 1.06 -15.13
N HIS A 53 -6.11 1.97 -16.10
CA HIS A 53 -6.43 3.38 -15.86
C HIS A 53 -7.79 3.59 -15.14
N VAL A 54 -8.77 2.70 -15.33
CA VAL A 54 -10.07 2.77 -14.64
C VAL A 54 -9.89 2.55 -13.14
N HIS A 55 -9.07 1.56 -12.74
CA HIS A 55 -8.76 1.30 -11.34
C HIS A 55 -8.06 2.51 -10.70
N ALA A 56 -7.15 3.17 -11.43
CA ALA A 56 -6.50 4.39 -10.96
C ALA A 56 -7.51 5.54 -10.77
N CYS A 57 -8.41 5.77 -11.72
CA CYS A 57 -9.47 6.78 -11.60
C CYS A 57 -10.41 6.48 -10.43
N MET A 58 -10.86 5.23 -10.28
CA MET A 58 -11.71 4.83 -9.17
C MET A 58 -11.06 5.12 -7.83
N TYR A 59 -9.79 4.75 -7.66
CA TYR A 59 -9.08 4.96 -6.41
C TYR A 59 -8.78 6.44 -6.13
N LEU A 60 -8.19 7.16 -7.09
CA LEU A 60 -7.71 8.52 -6.86
C LEU A 60 -8.81 9.57 -6.84
N ILE A 61 -9.89 9.36 -7.60
CA ILE A 61 -10.93 10.37 -7.84
C ILE A 61 -12.26 9.98 -7.19
N LEU A 62 -12.68 8.71 -7.28
CA LEU A 62 -14.04 8.30 -6.93
C LEU A 62 -14.17 7.73 -5.51
N THR A 63 -13.08 7.27 -4.90
CA THR A 63 -13.09 6.80 -3.50
C THR A 63 -12.66 7.91 -2.54
N PRO A 64 -13.07 7.85 -1.25
CA PRO A 64 -12.61 8.78 -0.24
C PRO A 64 -11.08 8.76 -0.15
N SER A 65 -10.47 9.83 -0.66
CA SER A 65 -9.03 10.01 -0.79
C SER A 65 -8.61 11.20 0.07
N PRO A 66 -7.38 11.21 0.62
CA PRO A 66 -6.82 12.41 1.23
C PRO A 66 -6.61 13.54 0.20
N TYR A 67 -6.70 13.25 -1.10
CA TYR A 67 -6.52 14.22 -2.18
C TYR A 67 -7.87 14.68 -2.74
N THR A 68 -7.98 15.98 -3.00
CA THR A 68 -9.12 16.57 -3.69
C THR A 68 -9.00 16.41 -5.21
N ALA A 69 -10.09 16.62 -5.95
CA ALA A 69 -10.06 16.64 -7.41
C ALA A 69 -9.05 17.66 -7.98
N ASN A 70 -8.90 18.82 -7.32
CA ASN A 70 -7.92 19.83 -7.72
C ASN A 70 -6.47 19.37 -7.45
N ASP A 71 -6.24 18.64 -6.36
CA ASP A 71 -4.93 18.05 -6.06
C ASP A 71 -4.53 17.01 -7.11
N ILE A 72 -5.48 16.18 -7.55
CA ILE A 72 -5.26 15.18 -8.60
C ILE A 72 -5.06 15.86 -9.97
N PHE A 73 -5.81 16.94 -10.28
CA PHE A 73 -5.57 17.71 -11.50
C PHE A 73 -4.16 18.31 -11.53
N ASN A 74 -3.66 18.72 -10.37
CA ASN A 74 -2.31 19.24 -10.18
C ASN A 74 -1.34 18.19 -9.62
N TYR A 75 -1.48 16.90 -9.98
CA TYR A 75 -0.72 15.81 -9.33
C TYR A 75 0.81 16.01 -9.32
N LYS A 76 1.37 16.77 -10.27
CA LYS A 76 2.80 17.08 -10.34
C LYS A 76 3.28 17.97 -9.17
N SER A 77 2.41 18.75 -8.53
CA SER A 77 2.75 19.52 -7.34
C SER A 77 2.70 18.70 -6.06
N LEU A 78 2.21 17.44 -6.10
CA LEU A 78 2.14 16.58 -4.93
C LEU A 78 3.53 16.15 -4.48
N ASP A 79 3.75 16.12 -3.16
CA ASP A 79 4.97 15.59 -2.56
C ASP A 79 5.25 14.16 -3.02
N LEU A 80 4.20 13.35 -3.21
CA LEU A 80 4.33 11.99 -3.72
C LEU A 80 5.00 11.97 -5.12
N TYR A 81 4.57 12.84 -6.03
CA TYR A 81 5.17 12.94 -7.36
C TYR A 81 6.61 13.45 -7.28
N GLN A 82 6.87 14.45 -6.43
CA GLN A 82 8.21 14.97 -6.23
C GLN A 82 9.16 13.91 -5.65
N ASN A 83 8.70 13.09 -4.70
CA ASN A 83 9.46 11.98 -4.13
C ASN A 83 9.76 10.92 -5.19
N PHE A 84 8.80 10.62 -6.07
CA PHE A 84 9.02 9.73 -7.21
C PHE A 84 10.09 10.28 -8.16
N VAL A 85 9.96 11.54 -8.60
CA VAL A 85 10.95 12.19 -9.50
C VAL A 85 12.34 12.26 -8.87
N LYS A 86 12.43 12.49 -7.55
CA LYS A 86 13.70 12.51 -6.80
C LYS A 86 14.27 11.10 -6.55
N GLY A 87 13.62 10.04 -7.04
CA GLY A 87 14.11 8.66 -6.92
C GLY A 87 14.01 8.07 -5.52
N TRP A 88 13.08 8.56 -4.69
CA TRP A 88 12.79 7.99 -3.37
C TRP A 88 12.05 6.65 -3.49
N VAL A 89 11.27 6.48 -4.56
CA VAL A 89 10.63 5.21 -4.93
C VAL A 89 11.42 4.63 -6.10
N ARG A 90 12.02 3.45 -5.91
CA ARG A 90 12.92 2.83 -6.91
C ARG A 90 12.43 1.48 -7.41
N ARG A 91 11.74 0.73 -6.54
CA ARG A 91 11.31 -0.64 -6.79
C ARG A 91 9.97 -0.87 -6.14
N VAL A 92 9.17 -1.71 -6.75
CA VAL A 92 7.91 -2.22 -6.20
C VAL A 92 8.09 -3.71 -6.09
N LEU A 93 8.08 -4.20 -4.86
CA LEU A 93 8.24 -5.62 -4.57
C LEU A 93 6.89 -6.20 -4.19
N MET A 94 6.66 -7.45 -4.57
CA MET A 94 5.42 -8.16 -4.36
C MET A 94 5.64 -9.38 -3.47
N LYS A 95 4.66 -9.66 -2.61
CA LYS A 95 4.54 -10.95 -1.93
C LYS A 95 3.15 -11.47 -2.26
N PRO A 96 3.02 -12.54 -3.07
CA PRO A 96 1.71 -13.10 -3.38
C PRO A 96 1.10 -13.65 -2.10
N VAL A 97 -0.07 -13.11 -1.73
CA VAL A 97 -0.90 -13.66 -0.66
C VAL A 97 -2.06 -14.37 -1.34
N VAL A 98 -2.18 -15.68 -1.16
CA VAL A 98 -3.31 -16.44 -1.68
C VAL A 98 -4.56 -16.04 -0.89
N THR A 99 -5.29 -15.05 -1.36
CA THR A 99 -6.61 -14.73 -0.83
C THR A 99 -7.55 -15.86 -1.26
N LYS A 100 -8.27 -16.49 -0.32
CA LYS A 100 -9.41 -17.34 -0.70
C LYS A 100 -10.38 -16.43 -1.45
N GLU A 101 -10.67 -16.78 -2.71
CA GLU A 101 -11.65 -16.05 -3.52
C GLU A 101 -12.93 -15.85 -2.71
N LEU A 102 -13.42 -14.60 -2.71
CA LEU A 102 -14.72 -14.23 -2.15
C LEU A 102 -15.83 -14.62 -3.13
#